data_AF-A0A8J6JEG3-F1
#
_entry.id   AF-A0A8J6JEG3-F1
#
_cell.length_a   1.000
_cell.length_b   1.000
_cell.length_c   1.000
_cell.angle_alpha   90.00
_cell.angle_beta   90.00
_cell.angle_gamma   90.00
#
_symmetry.space_group_name_H-M   'P 1'
#
loop_
_entity.id
_entity.type
_entity.pdbx_description
1 polymer ?
#
loop_
_entity_poly.entity_id
_entity_poly.type
_entity_poly.pdbx_seq_one_letter_code
_entity_poly.pdbx_strand_id
1 'polypeptide(L)' 'MQMAISLRAARVNANLSQRDAADKIGVSVDTVGKWERGLCVPNIRYISKIEAAYGLKYDQIIFCRENTVKR' A
#
# COMPACT_ATOMS: atom_id res chain seq x y z
N MET A 1 -5.08 -19.23 7.46
CA MET A 1 -4.03 -18.36 8.03
C MET A 1 -3.77 -17.25 7.02
N GLN A 2 -4.38 -16.06 7.16
CA GLN A 2 -4.16 -14.97 6.21
C GLN A 2 -2.85 -14.26 6.57
N MET A 3 -1.83 -14.41 5.73
CA MET A 3 -0.55 -13.70 5.87
C MET A 3 -0.70 -12.33 5.20
N ALA A 4 -0.84 -11.28 5.99
CA ALA A 4 -0.76 -9.91 5.48
C ALA A 4 0.72 -9.50 5.31
N ILE A 5 1.01 -8.79 4.22
CA ILE A 5 2.37 -8.32 3.89
C ILE A 5 2.42 -6.79 3.86
N SER A 6 3.60 -6.20 4.08
CA SER A 6 3.72 -4.75 4.02
C SER A 6 3.47 -4.21 2.61
N LEU A 7 3.05 -2.94 2.50
CA LEU A 7 2.86 -2.27 1.20
C LEU A 7 4.13 -2.35 0.32
N ARG A 8 5.31 -2.26 0.94
CA ARG A 8 6.59 -2.42 0.25
C ARG A 8 6.78 -3.84 -0.29
N ALA A 9 6.44 -4.84 0.50
CA ALA A 9 6.51 -6.24 0.05
C ALA A 9 5.50 -6.51 -1.09
N ALA A 10 4.28 -5.99 -0.99
CA ALA A 10 3.28 -6.07 -2.06
C ALA A 10 3.80 -5.47 -3.38
N ARG A 11 4.42 -4.28 -3.31
CA ARG A 11 5.02 -3.63 -4.47
C ARG A 11 6.17 -4.44 -5.08
N VAL A 12 7.06 -4.97 -4.24
CA VAL A 12 8.20 -5.79 -4.70
C VAL A 12 7.72 -7.10 -5.32
N ASN A 13 6.72 -7.76 -4.73
CA ASN A 13 6.10 -8.97 -5.29
C ASN A 13 5.44 -8.70 -6.64
N ALA A 14 4.85 -7.50 -6.82
CA ALA A 14 4.32 -7.05 -8.10
C ALA A 14 5.40 -6.60 -9.11
N ASN A 15 6.69 -6.71 -8.77
CA ASN A 15 7.82 -6.26 -9.61
C ASN A 15 7.75 -4.78 -10.00
N LEU A 16 7.18 -3.91 -9.15
CA LEU A 16 7.03 -2.49 -9.43
C LEU A 16 8.08 -1.64 -8.71
N SER A 17 8.59 -0.62 -9.38
CA SER A 17 9.29 0.47 -8.70
C SER A 17 8.28 1.36 -7.95
N GLN A 18 8.76 2.22 -7.05
CA GLN A 18 7.88 3.23 -6.41
C GLN A 18 7.25 4.17 -7.46
N ARG A 19 7.96 4.44 -8.56
CA ARG A 19 7.48 5.28 -9.65
C ARG A 19 6.37 4.59 -10.45
N ASP A 20 6.55 3.31 -10.79
CA ASP A 20 5.53 2.53 -11.50
C ASP A 20 4.26 2.35 -10.66
N ALA A 21 4.42 2.10 -9.36
CA ALA A 21 3.29 2.01 -8.44
C ALA A 21 2.55 3.35 -8.36
N ALA A 22 3.28 4.46 -8.26
CA ALA A 22 2.72 5.80 -8.20
C ALA A 22 1.92 6.15 -9.48
N ASP A 23 2.47 5.80 -10.64
CA ASP A 23 1.81 5.99 -11.94
C ASP A 23 0.50 5.18 -12.04
N LYS A 24 0.56 3.87 -11.73
CA LYS A 24 -0.64 3.00 -11.73
C LYS A 24 -1.73 3.45 -10.76
N ILE A 25 -1.34 3.94 -9.57
CA ILE A 25 -2.28 4.39 -8.54
C ILE A 25 -2.75 5.83 -8.80
N GLY A 26 -2.03 6.60 -9.62
CA GLY A 26 -2.29 8.00 -9.90
C GLY A 26 -2.01 8.89 -8.69
N VAL A 27 -0.86 8.69 -8.05
CA VAL A 27 -0.35 9.50 -6.92
C VAL A 27 1.12 9.88 -7.16
N SER A 28 1.68 10.73 -6.30
CA SER A 28 3.11 11.04 -6.35
C SER A 28 3.94 9.89 -5.78
N VAL A 29 5.18 9.75 -6.27
CA VAL A 29 6.16 8.77 -5.74
C VAL A 29 6.39 8.96 -4.24
N ASP A 30 6.43 10.21 -3.78
CA ASP A 30 6.54 10.56 -2.36
C ASP A 30 5.35 10.04 -1.54
N THR A 31 4.13 10.07 -2.10
CA THR A 31 2.93 9.53 -1.46
C THR A 31 3.07 8.02 -1.22
N VAL A 32 3.53 7.27 -2.23
CA VAL A 32 3.83 5.83 -2.09
C VAL A 32 4.90 5.60 -1.02
N GLY A 33 5.98 6.39 -1.03
CA GLY A 33 7.04 6.29 -0.02
C GLY A 33 6.59 6.66 1.40
N LYS A 34 5.60 7.54 1.57
CA LYS A 34 4.97 7.84 2.86
C LYS A 34 4.10 6.68 3.35
N TRP A 35 3.33 6.05 2.46
CA TRP A 35 2.55 4.86 2.79
C TRP A 35 3.45 3.68 3.19
N GLU A 36 4.51 3.42 2.44
CA GLU A 36 5.45 2.33 2.76
C GLU A 36 6.17 2.52 4.10
N ARG A 37 6.35 3.78 4.53
CA ARG A 37 6.93 4.13 5.84
C ARG A 37 5.89 4.22 6.96
N GLY A 38 4.59 4.08 6.65
CA GLY A 38 3.50 4.22 7.62
C GLY A 38 3.28 5.66 8.12
N LEU A 39 3.78 6.67 7.39
CA LEU A 39 3.61 8.09 7.77
C LEU A 39 2.21 8.61 7.47
N CYS A 40 1.53 8.01 6.49
CA CYS A 40 0.13 8.28 6.20
C CYS A 40 -0.53 7.02 5.64
N VAL A 41 -1.87 6.98 5.72
CA VAL A 41 -2.68 5.89 5.18
C VAL A 41 -3.37 6.32 3.90
N PRO A 42 -3.51 5.42 2.90
CA PRO A 42 -4.29 5.71 1.71
C PRO A 42 -5.78 5.85 2.06
N ASN A 43 -6.44 6.79 1.39
CA ASN A 43 -7.89 6.97 1.48
C ASN A 43 -8.61 5.83 0.70
N ILE A 44 -9.87 5.54 1.05
CA ILE A 44 -10.74 4.52 0.42
C ILE A 44 -10.71 4.57 -1.11
N ARG A 45 -10.69 5.78 -1.69
CA ARG A 45 -10.60 6.03 -3.14
C ARG A 45 -9.32 5.50 -3.82
N TYR A 46 -8.25 5.26 -3.06
CA TYR A 46 -7.01 4.67 -3.56
C TYR A 46 -6.93 3.17 -3.32
N ILE A 47 -7.78 2.60 -2.45
CA ILE A 47 -7.73 1.18 -2.12
C ILE A 47 -7.94 0.33 -3.37
N SER A 48 -9.00 0.56 -4.14
CA SER A 48 -9.26 -0.19 -5.37
C SER A 48 -8.12 -0.08 -6.40
N LYS A 49 -7.44 1.06 -6.45
CA LYS A 49 -6.28 1.26 -7.33
C LYS A 49 -5.04 0.53 -6.84
N ILE A 50 -4.83 0.48 -5.53
CA ILE A 50 -3.74 -0.25 -4.89
C ILE A 50 -3.94 -1.75 -5.08
N GLU A 51 -5.17 -2.24 -4.91
CA GLU A 51 -5.53 -3.63 -5.17
C GLU A 51 -5.27 -4.00 -6.63
N ALA A 52 -5.68 -3.15 -7.57
CA ALA A 52 -5.41 -3.35 -8.99
C ALA A 52 -3.91 -3.27 -9.34
N ALA A 53 -3.16 -2.37 -8.70
CA ALA A 53 -1.73 -2.20 -8.96
C ALA A 53 -0.90 -3.39 -8.45
N TYR A 54 -1.25 -3.96 -7.30
CA TYR A 54 -0.49 -5.03 -6.65
C TYR A 54 -1.10 -6.43 -6.82
N GLY A 55 -2.33 -6.53 -7.32
CA GLY A 55 -3.04 -7.82 -7.47
C GLY A 55 -3.39 -8.48 -6.13
N LEU A 56 -3.46 -7.70 -5.06
CA LEU A 56 -3.70 -8.16 -3.69
C LEU A 56 -4.91 -7.44 -3.11
N LYS A 57 -5.68 -8.11 -2.27
CA LYS A 57 -6.80 -7.47 -1.56
C LYS A 57 -6.30 -6.58 -0.44
N TYR A 58 -7.08 -5.56 -0.09
CA TYR A 58 -6.79 -4.64 1.02
C TYR A 58 -6.41 -5.37 2.33
N ASP A 59 -7.17 -6.42 2.68
CA ASP A 59 -6.96 -7.24 3.89
C ASP A 59 -5.59 -7.95 3.92
N GLN A 60 -4.96 -8.13 2.76
CA GLN A 60 -3.65 -8.77 2.63
C GLN A 60 -2.49 -7.76 2.71
N ILE A 61 -2.76 -6.46 2.78
CA ILE A 61 -1.76 -5.39 2.72
C ILE A 61 -1.75 -4.59 4.03
N ILE A 62 -0.59 -4.50 4.66
CA ILE A 62 -0.37 -3.71 5.88
C ILE A 62 0.04 -2.29 5.46
N PHE A 63 -0.86 -1.33 5.70
CA PHE A 63 -0.67 0.10 5.39
C PHE A 63 -0.07 0.91 6.54
N CYS A 64 -0.35 0.52 7.78
CA CYS A 64 0.18 1.17 8.98
C CYS A 64 0.79 0.10 9.89
N ARG A 65 1.99 0.36 10.43
CA ARG A 65 2.68 -0.57 11.34
C ARG A 65 2.24 -0.39 12.81
N GLU A 66 1.39 0.59 13.12
CA GLU A 66 0.92 0.85 14.48
C GLU A 66 -0.60 0.79 14.62
N ASN A 67 -1.03 -0.08 15.54
CA ASN A 67 -2.36 -0.13 16.12
C ASN A 67 -2.63 1.17 16.89
N THR A 68 -3.49 2.04 16.37
CA THR A 68 -4.18 3.04 17.18
C THR A 68 -5.69 2.91 17.02
N VAL A 69 -6.22 1.75 17.40
CA VAL A 69 -7.42 1.78 18.24
C VAL A 69 -6.91 1.83 19.67
N LYS A 70 -6.65 3.03 20.20
CA LYS A 70 -6.65 3.21 21.65
C LYS A 70 -8.09 2.93 22.07
N ARG A 71 -8.28 1.78 22.71
CA ARG A 71 -9.54 1.40 23.36
C ARG A 71 -9.80 2.31 24.56
#